data_AF-A0A0B2VYM5-F1
#
_entry.id   AF-A0A0B2VYM5-F1
#
_cell.length_a   1.000
_cell.length_b   1.000
_cell.length_c   1.000
_cell.angle_alpha   90.00
_cell.angle_beta   90.00
_cell.angle_gamma   90.00
#
_symmetry.space_group_name_H-M   'P 1'
#
loop_
_entity.id
_entity.type
_entity.pdbx_description
1 polymer ?
#
loop_
_entity_poly.entity_id
_entity_poly.type
_entity_poly.pdbx_seq_one_letter_code
_entity_poly.pdbx_strand_id
1 'polypeptide(L)'
;MGEPPLGKWLTGDWDNCSVTCGRGIRTRVVTCYKGRRTRLPDTECAKVAKPLETSACLMPMCPAYHWSATPWSKCIEPCKKSEQYRRVYCMNNLGKRAAPKMCSNSSAPETTRPCPTTECPYHWVPGPWSTCSKTCGTGSLFRRIECRVKSSIRRDNHSSAGAEPTVQSRMCIGLPRPALSQQCIMNPCGAKYRWSVGPWSQCSSTCGEGLRRRRVRCLDREGRRANKELCEANSDRPKRTESCFLRNCLPGDCAELKAYNNHVNNVDGNYTVLVAGFRINVYCHLMNETLPRTYINVDSATNFAEVYGKRLLYPFTCPHNGRRNDSCLCTDDGSAMAGLSRFSKVRVDLHNMKINIGDHTFAETHFGIEVPYGTAGDCYSAVDCPQGRFEVDLRGTGLRVVDDLRWIDQGHRTSSRIERSDNNARIIGYCGGYCGQCSPDKYKGLVIEVDQKQKPSIGIG
;
A
#
# COMPACT_ATOMS: atom_id res chain seq x y z
N MET A 1 -29.42 17.10 -98.31
CA MET A 1 -28.07 17.33 -97.75
C MET A 1 -28.17 17.07 -96.26
N GLY A 2 -27.43 16.10 -95.73
CA GLY A 2 -27.36 15.86 -94.28
C GLY A 2 -25.95 16.21 -93.80
N GLU A 3 -25.85 17.14 -92.86
CA GLU A 3 -24.61 17.51 -92.17
C GLU A 3 -23.82 16.26 -91.71
N PRO A 4 -22.50 16.20 -91.91
CA PRO A 4 -21.72 15.05 -91.48
C PRO A 4 -21.81 14.93 -89.95
N PRO A 5 -22.05 13.73 -89.39
CA PRO A 5 -22.36 13.60 -87.98
C PRO A 5 -21.21 14.10 -87.11
N LEU A 6 -21.51 15.04 -86.22
CA LEU A 6 -20.58 15.58 -85.23
C LEU A 6 -20.06 14.46 -84.31
N GLY A 7 -18.77 14.47 -84.02
CA GLY A 7 -18.18 13.57 -83.03
C GLY A 7 -18.73 13.86 -81.63
N LYS A 8 -19.02 12.81 -80.86
CA LYS A 8 -19.48 12.90 -79.47
C LYS A 8 -18.55 12.12 -78.55
N TRP A 9 -18.23 12.69 -77.40
CA TRP A 9 -17.53 11.99 -76.33
C TRP A 9 -18.40 10.86 -75.77
N LEU A 10 -17.86 9.65 -75.79
CA LEU A 10 -18.42 8.52 -75.07
C LEU A 10 -17.50 8.18 -73.90
N THR A 11 -18.11 8.13 -72.71
CA THR A 11 -17.45 7.72 -71.48
C THR A 11 -17.70 6.24 -71.26
N GLY A 12 -16.64 5.46 -71.08
CA GLY A 12 -16.74 4.12 -70.54
C GLY A 12 -17.15 4.15 -69.07
N ASP A 13 -17.39 2.96 -68.52
CA ASP A 13 -17.62 2.79 -67.09
C ASP A 13 -16.38 3.17 -66.29
N TRP A 14 -16.59 3.54 -65.03
CA TRP A 14 -15.48 3.77 -64.13
C TRP A 14 -14.83 2.45 -63.74
N ASP A 15 -13.50 2.43 -63.78
CA ASP A 15 -12.68 1.38 -63.20
C ASP A 15 -12.84 1.32 -61.68
N ASN A 16 -12.28 0.27 -61.09
CA ASN A 16 -12.25 0.14 -59.64
C ASN A 16 -11.44 1.28 -58.99
N CYS A 17 -11.80 1.64 -57.76
CA CYS A 17 -11.07 2.67 -57.02
C CYS A 17 -9.61 2.26 -56.81
N SER A 18 -8.66 3.21 -56.93
CA SER A 18 -7.22 2.96 -56.77
C SER A 18 -6.83 2.46 -55.38
N VAL A 19 -7.73 2.59 -54.40
CA VAL A 19 -7.57 2.11 -53.03
C VAL A 19 -8.77 1.24 -52.65
N THR A 20 -8.54 0.31 -51.73
CA THR A 20 -9.60 -0.53 -51.16
C THR A 20 -10.21 0.04 -49.88
N CYS A 21 -9.61 1.08 -49.30
CA CYS A 21 -10.08 1.81 -48.11
C CYS A 21 -9.61 3.28 -48.16
N GLY A 22 -10.34 4.19 -47.53
CA GLY A 22 -9.98 5.61 -47.47
C GLY A 22 -10.25 6.38 -48.77
N ARG A 23 -9.42 7.39 -49.04
CA ARG A 23 -9.57 8.27 -50.22
C ARG A 23 -8.71 7.76 -51.37
N GLY A 24 -9.30 7.60 -52.55
CA GLY A 24 -8.59 7.24 -53.77
C GLY A 24 -9.18 7.90 -55.01
N ILE A 25 -8.73 7.43 -56.17
CA ILE A 25 -9.13 7.95 -57.48
C ILE A 25 -9.58 6.78 -58.35
N ARG A 26 -10.65 6.95 -59.12
CA ARG A 26 -11.08 6.00 -60.16
C ARG A 26 -10.92 6.64 -61.53
N THR A 27 -10.57 5.83 -62.52
CA THR A 27 -10.35 6.23 -63.91
C THR A 27 -11.47 5.73 -64.80
N ARG A 28 -11.72 6.39 -65.93
CA ARG A 28 -12.58 5.87 -66.99
C ARG A 28 -12.00 6.24 -68.34
N VAL A 29 -12.28 5.42 -69.34
CA VAL A 29 -11.88 5.72 -70.72
C VAL A 29 -12.85 6.73 -71.32
N VAL A 30 -12.32 7.80 -71.90
CA VAL A 30 -13.11 8.81 -72.62
C VAL A 30 -12.62 8.86 -74.06
N THR A 31 -13.49 8.52 -75.00
CA THR A 31 -13.13 8.38 -76.41
C THR A 31 -14.13 9.08 -77.32
N CYS A 32 -13.63 9.71 -78.38
CA CYS A 32 -14.45 10.39 -79.37
C CYS A 32 -15.03 9.38 -80.37
N TYR A 33 -16.34 9.45 -80.63
CA TYR A 33 -17.03 8.55 -81.57
C TYR A 33 -17.93 9.31 -82.55
N LYS A 34 -18.10 8.75 -83.75
CA LYS A 34 -19.08 9.17 -84.75
C LYS A 34 -20.09 8.05 -84.99
N GLY A 35 -21.33 8.28 -84.58
CA GLY A 35 -22.36 7.21 -84.52
C GLY A 35 -22.09 6.19 -83.41
N ARG A 36 -22.57 4.94 -83.56
CA ARG A 36 -22.48 3.89 -82.52
C ARG A 36 -21.21 3.02 -82.55
N ARG A 37 -20.36 3.08 -83.59
CA ARG A 37 -19.26 2.11 -83.77
C ARG A 37 -17.92 2.67 -84.24
N THR A 38 -17.85 3.91 -84.74
CA THR A 38 -16.59 4.44 -85.32
C THR A 38 -15.86 5.36 -84.34
N ARG A 39 -14.72 4.89 -83.81
CA ARG A 39 -13.82 5.67 -82.96
C ARG A 39 -13.06 6.70 -83.80
N LEU A 40 -13.01 7.94 -83.33
CA LEU A 40 -12.31 9.06 -83.97
C LEU A 40 -11.16 9.59 -83.08
N PRO A 41 -10.23 10.35 -83.65
CA PRO A 41 -9.27 11.13 -82.88
C PRO A 41 -10.00 12.16 -81.99
N ASP A 42 -9.43 12.41 -80.80
CA ASP A 42 -9.99 13.34 -79.80
C ASP A 42 -10.23 14.76 -80.33
N THR A 43 -9.48 15.18 -81.36
CA THR A 43 -9.59 16.49 -82.03
C THR A 43 -10.96 16.71 -82.68
N GLU A 44 -11.62 15.66 -83.17
CA GLU A 44 -12.94 15.75 -83.83
C GLU A 44 -14.08 16.03 -82.83
N CYS A 45 -13.83 15.79 -81.53
CA CYS A 45 -14.76 16.10 -80.43
C CYS A 45 -14.34 17.34 -79.62
N ALA A 46 -13.24 18.02 -79.97
CA ALA A 46 -12.64 19.09 -79.16
C ALA A 46 -13.53 20.34 -78.99
N LYS A 47 -14.57 20.49 -79.83
CA LYS A 47 -15.57 21.57 -79.70
C LYS A 47 -16.47 21.40 -78.47
N VAL A 48 -16.49 20.22 -77.86
CA VAL A 48 -17.23 19.92 -76.62
C VAL A 48 -16.22 19.58 -75.53
N ALA A 49 -16.42 20.12 -74.33
CA ALA A 49 -15.55 19.88 -73.18
C ALA A 49 -15.39 18.37 -72.92
N LYS A 50 -14.14 17.89 -72.96
CA LYS A 50 -13.83 16.48 -72.70
C LYS A 50 -14.22 16.14 -71.24
N PRO A 51 -15.05 15.12 -71.01
CA PRO A 51 -15.38 14.67 -69.66
C PRO A 51 -14.12 14.28 -68.87
N LEU A 52 -14.14 14.53 -67.56
CA LEU A 52 -13.03 14.13 -66.69
C LEU A 52 -12.81 12.61 -66.74
N GLU A 53 -11.57 12.22 -66.97
CA GLU A 53 -11.12 10.82 -66.99
C GLU A 53 -10.85 10.28 -65.59
N THR A 54 -10.78 11.16 -64.57
CA THR A 54 -10.53 10.82 -63.17
C THR A 54 -11.60 11.39 -62.25
N SER A 55 -12.00 10.64 -61.23
CA SER A 55 -12.89 11.10 -60.16
C SER A 55 -12.40 10.61 -58.81
N ALA A 56 -12.56 11.42 -57.77
CA ALA A 56 -12.35 10.95 -56.40
C ALA A 56 -13.34 9.82 -56.05
N CYS A 57 -12.88 8.84 -55.30
CA CYS A 57 -13.69 7.80 -54.68
C CYS A 57 -13.40 7.73 -53.18
N LEU A 58 -14.45 7.49 -52.40
CA LEU A 58 -14.41 7.32 -50.94
C LEU A 58 -14.77 5.88 -50.61
N MET A 59 -13.77 5.13 -50.15
CA MET A 59 -13.92 3.77 -49.64
C MET A 59 -14.06 3.80 -48.11
N PRO A 60 -14.50 2.70 -47.46
CA PRO A 60 -14.57 2.61 -45.99
C PRO A 60 -13.25 3.01 -45.33
N MET A 61 -13.31 3.55 -44.11
CA MET A 61 -12.09 3.95 -43.38
C MET A 61 -11.09 2.80 -43.30
N CYS A 62 -9.81 3.09 -43.55
CA CYS A 62 -8.77 2.08 -43.45
C CYS A 62 -8.70 1.53 -42.02
N PRO A 63 -8.53 0.20 -41.86
CA PRO A 63 -8.40 -0.41 -40.56
C PRO A 63 -7.20 0.20 -39.83
N ALA A 64 -7.46 0.79 -38.66
CA ALA A 64 -6.43 1.26 -37.77
C ALA A 64 -5.92 0.09 -36.92
N TYR A 65 -4.62 0.06 -36.64
CA TYR A 65 -3.98 -1.02 -35.91
C TYR A 65 -3.31 -0.48 -34.64
N HIS A 66 -3.45 -1.21 -33.54
CA HIS A 66 -2.83 -0.87 -32.25
C HIS A 66 -2.39 -2.13 -31.52
N TRP A 67 -1.41 -1.99 -30.63
CA TRP A 67 -0.96 -3.07 -29.78
C TRP A 67 -1.91 -3.30 -28.61
N SER A 68 -2.20 -4.56 -28.32
CA SER A 68 -2.91 -5.00 -27.13
C SER A 68 -2.07 -6.04 -26.39
N ALA A 69 -2.08 -6.00 -25.06
CA ALA A 69 -1.27 -6.86 -24.21
C ALA A 69 -2.14 -7.65 -23.23
N THR A 70 -1.80 -8.92 -23.00
CA THR A 70 -2.45 -9.72 -21.96
C THR A 70 -2.00 -9.26 -20.56
N PRO A 71 -2.74 -9.65 -19.50
CA PRO A 71 -2.22 -9.57 -18.13
C PRO A 71 -0.89 -10.31 -18.00
N TRP A 72 -0.07 -9.86 -17.04
CA TRP A 72 1.21 -10.49 -16.70
C TRP A 72 1.01 -11.84 -16.01
N SER A 73 1.90 -12.79 -16.26
CA SER A 73 1.95 -14.06 -15.51
C SER A 73 2.20 -13.83 -14.02
N LYS A 74 1.70 -14.72 -13.13
CA LYS A 74 1.98 -14.64 -11.69
C LYS A 74 3.47 -14.86 -11.40
N CYS A 75 4.01 -14.19 -10.39
CA CYS A 75 5.34 -14.51 -9.86
C CYS A 75 5.24 -15.68 -8.89
N ILE A 76 6.11 -16.67 -9.05
CA ILE A 76 6.12 -17.88 -8.21
C ILE A 76 6.93 -17.62 -6.92
N GLU A 77 8.03 -16.87 -7.00
CA GLU A 77 8.88 -16.53 -5.85
C GLU A 77 9.40 -15.07 -5.93
N PRO A 78 9.01 -14.18 -5.01
CA PRO A 78 9.34 -12.74 -5.07
C PRO A 78 10.81 -12.43 -4.74
N CYS A 79 11.57 -13.38 -4.19
CA CYS A 79 12.98 -13.20 -3.80
C CYS A 79 13.98 -13.79 -4.80
N LYS A 80 13.51 -14.44 -5.87
CA LYS A 80 14.35 -14.91 -6.97
C LYS A 80 14.33 -13.90 -8.10
N LYS A 81 15.44 -13.79 -8.83
CA LYS A 81 15.47 -13.09 -10.12
C LYS A 81 14.61 -13.89 -11.09
N SER A 82 13.32 -13.59 -11.12
CA SER A 82 12.35 -14.20 -12.01
C SER A 82 11.70 -13.11 -12.85
N GLU A 83 11.27 -13.50 -14.04
CA GLU A 83 10.63 -12.61 -14.99
C GLU A 83 9.15 -12.98 -15.11
N GLN A 84 8.31 -11.96 -15.27
CA GLN A 84 6.93 -12.14 -15.71
C GLN A 84 6.88 -12.00 -17.22
N TYR A 85 6.03 -12.82 -17.82
CA TYR A 85 5.80 -12.82 -19.26
C TYR A 85 4.36 -12.39 -19.54
N ARG A 86 4.18 -11.72 -20.68
CA ARG A 86 2.86 -11.47 -21.26
C ARG A 86 2.93 -11.61 -22.78
N ARG A 87 1.78 -11.84 -23.41
CA ARG A 87 1.68 -11.86 -24.87
C ARG A 87 1.16 -10.52 -25.36
N VAL A 88 1.71 -10.06 -26.48
CA VAL A 88 1.24 -8.86 -27.19
C VAL A 88 0.73 -9.25 -28.56
N TYR A 89 -0.37 -8.64 -28.98
CA TYR A 89 -1.02 -8.88 -30.26
C TYR A 89 -1.29 -7.55 -30.94
N CYS A 90 -1.06 -7.49 -32.25
CA CYS A 90 -1.53 -6.38 -33.06
C CYS A 90 -3.02 -6.58 -33.34
N MET A 91 -3.84 -5.59 -33.00
CA MET A 91 -5.29 -5.64 -33.09
C MET A 91 -5.77 -4.55 -34.05
N ASN A 92 -6.74 -4.87 -34.89
CA ASN A 92 -7.43 -3.85 -35.67
C ASN A 92 -8.51 -3.16 -34.83
N ASN A 93 -9.04 -2.06 -35.34
CA ASN A 93 -10.17 -1.31 -34.78
C ASN A 93 -11.48 -2.12 -34.64
N LEU A 94 -11.58 -3.30 -35.28
CA LEU A 94 -12.71 -4.23 -35.17
C LEU A 94 -12.47 -5.32 -34.10
N GLY A 95 -11.38 -5.22 -33.32
CA GLY A 95 -11.06 -6.18 -32.25
C GLY A 95 -10.54 -7.53 -32.73
N LYS A 96 -10.13 -7.66 -34.00
CA LYS A 96 -9.53 -8.88 -34.56
C LYS A 96 -8.01 -8.81 -34.57
N ARG A 97 -7.36 -9.97 -34.36
CA ARG A 97 -5.90 -10.11 -34.43
C ARG A 97 -5.40 -9.93 -35.86
N ALA A 98 -4.35 -9.14 -36.00
CA ALA A 98 -3.64 -8.88 -37.26
C ALA A 98 -2.18 -9.33 -37.15
N ALA A 99 -1.49 -9.36 -38.29
CA ALA A 99 -0.06 -9.66 -38.32
C ALA A 99 0.73 -8.56 -37.54
N PRO A 100 1.76 -8.91 -36.75
CA PRO A 100 2.55 -7.95 -35.96
C PRO A 100 3.06 -6.74 -36.76
N LYS A 101 3.44 -6.96 -38.03
CA LYS A 101 3.92 -5.93 -38.97
C LYS A 101 2.92 -4.81 -39.28
N MET A 102 1.63 -5.00 -38.98
CA MET A 102 0.59 -4.00 -39.20
C MET A 102 0.57 -2.92 -38.10
N CYS A 103 1.21 -3.19 -36.96
CA CYS A 103 1.40 -2.24 -35.88
C CYS A 103 2.84 -1.70 -35.90
N SER A 104 3.03 -0.46 -35.47
CA SER A 104 4.37 0.14 -35.40
C SER A 104 5.23 -0.57 -34.36
N ASN A 105 6.45 -0.95 -34.72
CA ASN A 105 7.37 -1.60 -33.78
C ASN A 105 7.77 -0.67 -32.62
N SER A 106 7.76 0.65 -32.82
CA SER A 106 8.11 1.63 -31.79
C SER A 106 7.10 1.72 -30.64
N SER A 107 5.85 1.30 -30.86
CA SER A 107 4.81 1.29 -29.84
C SER A 107 4.54 -0.09 -29.27
N ALA A 108 5.39 -1.08 -29.59
CA ALA A 108 5.26 -2.45 -29.10
C ALA A 108 5.47 -2.50 -27.57
N PRO A 109 4.50 -2.98 -26.78
CA PRO A 109 4.66 -3.11 -25.34
C PRO A 109 5.67 -4.20 -24.98
N GLU A 110 6.39 -4.03 -23.88
CA GLU A 110 7.36 -5.03 -23.38
C GLU A 110 6.70 -6.39 -23.14
N THR A 111 7.30 -7.49 -23.59
CA THR A 111 6.76 -8.85 -23.37
C THR A 111 7.26 -9.50 -22.09
N THR A 112 8.30 -8.91 -21.49
CA THR A 112 9.03 -9.46 -20.35
C THR A 112 9.35 -8.33 -19.38
N ARG A 113 9.17 -8.57 -18.09
CA ARG A 113 9.59 -7.63 -17.03
C ARG A 113 10.07 -8.38 -15.78
N PRO A 114 10.92 -7.77 -14.94
CA PRO A 114 11.31 -8.40 -13.68
C PRO A 114 10.12 -8.51 -12.73
N CYS A 115 10.09 -9.59 -11.94
CA CYS A 115 9.11 -9.76 -10.87
C CYS A 115 9.26 -8.66 -9.80
N PRO A 116 8.16 -8.10 -9.29
CA PRO A 116 8.20 -7.19 -8.16
C PRO A 116 8.70 -7.90 -6.90
N THR A 117 9.70 -7.31 -6.24
CA THR A 117 10.34 -7.87 -5.05
C THR A 117 9.83 -7.28 -3.73
N THR A 118 8.75 -6.49 -3.78
CA THR A 118 8.16 -5.77 -2.63
C THR A 118 7.69 -6.72 -1.53
N GLU A 119 7.16 -7.89 -1.91
CA GLU A 119 6.67 -8.92 -1.00
C GLU A 119 7.76 -9.89 -0.52
N CYS A 120 9.04 -9.63 -0.82
CA CYS A 120 10.10 -10.55 -0.43
C CYS A 120 10.29 -10.59 1.10
N PRO A 121 10.22 -11.77 1.76
CA PRO A 121 10.45 -11.95 3.20
C PRO A 121 11.84 -11.63 3.73
N TYR A 122 12.82 -11.49 2.86
CA TYR A 122 14.23 -11.31 3.24
C TYR A 122 14.72 -9.92 2.84
N HIS A 123 15.84 -9.48 3.42
CA HIS A 123 16.54 -8.28 3.00
C HIS A 123 18.04 -8.34 3.29
N TRP A 124 18.80 -7.50 2.58
CA TRP A 124 20.24 -7.36 2.80
C TRP A 124 20.53 -6.37 3.92
N VAL A 125 21.27 -6.83 4.93
CA VAL A 125 21.74 -6.01 6.05
C VAL A 125 23.24 -5.78 5.91
N PRO A 126 23.70 -4.55 5.62
CA PRO A 126 25.12 -4.24 5.54
C PRO A 126 25.74 -4.16 6.93
N GLY A 127 26.87 -4.85 7.11
CA GLY A 127 27.73 -4.71 8.28
C GLY A 127 28.58 -3.42 8.24
N PRO A 128 29.40 -3.19 9.28
CA PRO A 128 30.28 -2.03 9.33
C PRO A 128 31.36 -2.08 8.24
N TRP A 129 31.74 -0.91 7.74
CA TRP A 129 32.88 -0.74 6.84
C TRP A 129 34.21 -0.99 7.54
N SER A 130 35.17 -1.59 6.83
CA SER A 130 36.55 -1.76 7.25
C SER A 130 37.31 -0.44 7.22
N THR A 131 38.55 -0.46 7.71
CA THR A 131 39.52 0.59 7.40
C THR A 131 39.84 0.61 5.90
N CYS A 132 40.32 1.75 5.41
CA CYS A 132 40.78 1.89 4.02
C CYS A 132 41.95 0.92 3.74
N SER A 133 41.91 0.22 2.60
CA SER A 133 42.93 -0.75 2.20
C SER A 133 44.31 -0.14 1.99
N LYS A 134 44.35 1.17 1.71
CA LYS A 134 45.58 1.94 1.65
C LYS A 134 45.59 2.98 2.76
N THR A 135 46.79 3.25 3.25
CA THR A 135 47.05 4.30 4.24
C THR A 135 47.44 5.63 3.58
N CYS A 136 47.48 5.70 2.24
CA CYS A 136 47.70 6.89 1.42
C CYS A 136 47.09 6.71 0.02
N GLY A 137 46.80 7.81 -0.66
CA GLY A 137 46.19 7.82 -1.99
C GLY A 137 44.82 7.16 -2.02
N THR A 138 44.46 6.64 -3.19
CA THR A 138 43.15 6.02 -3.44
C THR A 138 43.16 4.55 -3.04
N GLY A 139 42.35 4.19 -2.03
CA GLY A 139 42.12 2.83 -1.57
C GLY A 139 40.64 2.43 -1.62
N SER A 140 40.32 1.29 -0.99
CA SER A 140 38.96 0.75 -0.89
C SER A 140 38.68 0.30 0.53
N LEU A 141 37.47 0.53 1.01
CA LEU A 141 36.94 0.00 2.27
C LEU A 141 35.91 -1.09 1.95
N PHE A 142 35.88 -2.15 2.76
CA PHE A 142 35.09 -3.36 2.52
C PHE A 142 34.11 -3.59 3.67
N ARG A 143 32.95 -4.18 3.41
CA ARG A 143 32.03 -4.60 4.48
C ARG A 143 31.48 -5.99 4.19
N ARG A 144 31.03 -6.65 5.24
CA ARG A 144 30.21 -7.86 5.12
C ARG A 144 28.75 -7.46 4.89
N ILE A 145 28.01 -8.29 4.17
CA ILE A 145 26.57 -8.11 3.98
C ILE A 145 25.92 -9.45 4.26
N GLU A 146 24.87 -9.43 5.07
CA GLU A 146 24.15 -10.61 5.50
C GLU A 146 22.73 -10.56 4.96
N CYS A 147 22.20 -11.70 4.52
CA CYS A 147 20.78 -11.83 4.20
C CYS A 147 20.05 -12.20 5.48
N ARG A 148 19.05 -11.41 5.86
CA ARG A 148 18.28 -11.63 7.10
C ARG A 148 16.79 -11.69 6.81
N VAL A 149 16.08 -12.42 7.67
CA VAL A 149 14.60 -12.51 7.61
C VAL A 149 14.03 -11.21 8.16
N LYS A 150 13.16 -10.55 7.38
CA LYS A 150 12.40 -9.40 7.87
C LYS A 150 11.58 -9.87 9.07
N SER A 151 11.67 -9.14 10.18
CA SER A 151 10.99 -9.53 11.42
C SER A 151 9.47 -9.70 11.30
N SER A 152 8.83 -9.16 10.26
CA SER A 152 7.38 -9.20 10.02
C SER A 152 6.80 -10.58 9.58
N ILE A 153 7.58 -11.66 9.57
CA ILE A 153 7.18 -12.97 9.01
C ILE A 153 7.38 -14.15 9.99
N ARG A 154 7.90 -13.90 11.19
CA ARG A 154 8.01 -14.92 12.24
C ARG A 154 6.64 -15.19 12.86
N ARG A 155 5.98 -16.26 12.41
CA ARG A 155 4.74 -16.80 13.01
C ARG A 155 4.98 -17.90 14.06
N ASP A 156 6.24 -18.19 14.41
CA ASP A 156 6.57 -19.28 15.33
C ASP A 156 7.20 -18.81 16.65
N ASN A 157 6.64 -19.39 17.70
CA ASN A 157 6.72 -19.05 19.11
C ASN A 157 7.99 -19.55 19.83
N HIS A 158 9.09 -19.84 19.14
CA HIS A 158 10.32 -20.36 19.76
C HIS A 158 11.56 -19.82 19.05
N SER A 159 12.09 -18.67 19.51
CA SER A 159 13.51 -18.30 19.42
C SER A 159 13.71 -16.90 20.02
N SER A 160 14.20 -16.89 21.25
CA SER A 160 15.21 -15.99 21.81
C SER A 160 15.44 -14.64 21.11
N ALA A 161 15.10 -13.57 21.83
CA ALA A 161 15.79 -12.29 21.88
C ALA A 161 16.63 -11.85 20.66
N GLY A 162 16.14 -10.84 19.94
CA GLY A 162 16.95 -9.65 19.64
C GLY A 162 17.86 -9.64 18.42
N ALA A 163 17.84 -10.65 17.54
CA ALA A 163 18.53 -10.58 16.25
C ALA A 163 17.70 -11.22 15.14
N GLU A 164 17.43 -10.47 14.07
CA GLU A 164 16.94 -11.08 12.83
C GLU A 164 17.93 -12.18 12.41
N PRO A 165 17.48 -13.43 12.24
CA PRO A 165 18.37 -14.54 11.98
C PRO A 165 19.00 -14.38 10.59
N THR A 166 20.30 -14.61 10.52
CA THR A 166 21.02 -14.67 9.25
C THR A 166 20.61 -15.94 8.51
N VAL A 167 20.17 -15.78 7.27
CA VAL A 167 19.84 -16.88 6.35
C VAL A 167 20.86 -16.97 5.23
N GLN A 168 20.78 -18.04 4.43
CA GLN A 168 21.68 -18.22 3.30
C GLN A 168 21.53 -17.07 2.29
N SER A 169 22.66 -16.57 1.77
CA SER A 169 22.71 -15.41 0.85
C SER A 169 21.81 -15.57 -0.38
N ARG A 170 21.53 -16.80 -0.82
CA ARG A 170 20.63 -17.10 -1.95
C ARG A 170 19.19 -16.64 -1.72
N MET A 171 18.75 -16.49 -0.47
CA MET A 171 17.40 -16.05 -0.14
C MET A 171 17.16 -14.57 -0.47
N CYS A 172 18.22 -13.78 -0.66
CA CYS A 172 18.15 -12.36 -1.05
C CYS A 172 18.66 -12.11 -2.49
N ILE A 173 18.86 -13.15 -3.31
CA ILE A 173 19.54 -13.03 -4.61
C ILE A 173 18.81 -12.14 -5.64
N GLY A 174 17.47 -12.09 -5.54
CA GLY A 174 16.62 -11.22 -6.35
C GLY A 174 16.61 -9.76 -5.93
N LEU A 175 17.15 -9.43 -4.75
CA LEU A 175 17.13 -8.08 -4.20
C LEU A 175 18.35 -7.26 -4.61
N PRO A 176 18.21 -5.92 -4.71
CA PRO A 176 19.33 -5.01 -4.90
C PRO A 176 20.38 -5.21 -3.81
N ARG A 177 21.57 -5.67 -4.19
CA ARG A 177 22.65 -5.96 -3.24
C ARG A 177 23.41 -4.67 -2.92
N PRO A 178 23.56 -4.29 -1.64
CA PRO A 178 24.36 -3.13 -1.26
C PRO A 178 25.82 -3.28 -1.70
N ALA A 179 26.52 -2.15 -1.89
CA ALA A 179 27.94 -2.17 -2.28
C ALA A 179 28.81 -2.91 -1.24
N LEU A 180 29.62 -3.87 -1.68
CA LEU A 180 30.57 -4.60 -0.81
C LEU A 180 31.88 -3.84 -0.61
N SER A 181 32.19 -2.93 -1.52
CA SER A 181 33.38 -2.10 -1.53
C SER A 181 32.99 -0.67 -1.88
N GLN A 182 33.64 0.29 -1.26
CA GLN A 182 33.54 1.70 -1.59
C GLN A 182 34.93 2.30 -1.62
N GLN A 183 35.15 3.28 -2.50
CA GLN A 183 36.41 3.98 -2.61
C GLN A 183 36.63 4.89 -1.40
N CYS A 184 37.86 4.92 -0.88
CA CYS A 184 38.31 5.84 0.15
C CYS A 184 39.52 6.61 -0.36
N ILE A 185 39.50 7.93 -0.15
CA ILE A 185 40.59 8.83 -0.53
C ILE A 185 41.35 9.18 0.74
N MET A 186 42.59 8.72 0.81
CA MET A 186 43.54 9.08 1.84
C MET A 186 44.50 10.13 1.30
N ASN A 187 45.28 10.76 2.19
CA ASN A 187 46.26 11.76 1.80
C ASN A 187 47.23 11.24 0.72
N PRO A 188 47.73 12.08 -0.20
CA PRO A 188 48.67 11.66 -1.24
C PRO A 188 49.86 10.88 -0.68
N CYS A 189 50.30 9.81 -1.37
CA CYS A 189 51.38 8.95 -0.88
C CYS A 189 52.75 9.65 -0.77
N GLY A 190 52.93 10.79 -1.44
CA GLY A 190 54.10 11.65 -1.30
C GLY A 190 54.07 12.56 -0.07
N ALA A 191 52.95 12.66 0.65
CA ALA A 191 52.81 13.57 1.78
C ALA A 191 53.80 13.21 2.90
N LYS A 192 54.51 14.20 3.42
CA LYS A 192 55.45 14.05 4.55
C LYS A 192 54.72 13.67 5.84
N TYR A 193 53.46 14.06 5.96
CA TYR A 193 52.59 13.80 7.12
C TYR A 193 51.19 13.37 6.68
N ARG A 194 50.59 12.40 7.37
CA ARG A 194 49.27 11.84 7.03
C ARG A 194 48.36 11.55 8.21
N TRP A 195 47.06 11.65 7.98
CA TRP A 195 46.06 11.21 8.95
C TRP A 195 45.91 9.68 8.98
N SER A 196 46.08 9.11 10.16
CA SER A 196 45.77 7.72 10.49
C SER A 196 44.47 7.66 11.29
N VAL A 197 43.49 6.92 10.79
CA VAL A 197 42.18 6.71 11.42
C VAL A 197 42.04 5.26 11.90
N GLY A 198 41.65 5.09 13.16
CA GLY A 198 41.30 3.80 13.75
C GLY A 198 39.82 3.45 13.55
N PRO A 199 39.39 2.25 13.99
CA PRO A 199 37.99 1.86 13.97
C PRO A 199 37.14 2.75 14.88
N TRP A 200 35.84 2.82 14.59
CA TRP A 200 34.86 3.43 15.47
C TRP A 200 34.67 2.59 16.75
N SER A 201 34.48 3.26 17.88
CA SER A 201 34.05 2.64 19.13
C SER A 201 32.60 2.14 19.02
N GLN A 202 32.17 1.38 20.03
CA GLN A 202 30.74 1.16 20.26
C GLN A 202 30.02 2.51 20.48
N CYS A 203 28.72 2.51 20.21
CA CYS A 203 27.87 3.68 20.45
C CYS A 203 27.86 3.98 21.95
N SER A 204 27.88 5.27 22.33
CA SER A 204 27.86 5.68 23.74
C SER A 204 26.56 5.31 24.46
N SER A 205 25.49 5.08 23.71
CA SER A 205 24.17 4.74 24.21
C SER A 205 23.84 3.30 23.81
N THR A 206 23.14 2.54 24.66
CA THR A 206 22.68 1.17 24.39
C THR A 206 21.27 1.11 23.76
N CYS A 207 20.61 2.25 23.72
CA CYS A 207 19.39 2.56 22.97
C CYS A 207 19.42 4.06 22.62
N GLY A 208 18.54 4.50 21.73
CA GLY A 208 18.34 5.87 21.31
C GLY A 208 19.48 6.39 20.44
N GLU A 209 19.55 7.72 20.39
CA GLU A 209 20.68 8.44 19.81
C GLU A 209 21.89 8.37 20.74
N GLY A 210 23.08 8.22 20.16
CA GLY A 210 24.34 8.24 20.86
C GLY A 210 25.46 8.74 19.96
N LEU A 211 26.68 8.71 20.49
CA LEU A 211 27.88 9.13 19.79
C LEU A 211 28.89 7.98 19.76
N ARG A 212 29.50 7.74 18.61
CA ARG A 212 30.66 6.86 18.49
C ARG A 212 31.91 7.68 18.23
N ARG A 213 33.04 7.22 18.77
CA ARG A 213 34.34 7.92 18.71
C ARG A 213 35.38 7.05 18.03
N ARG A 214 36.31 7.64 17.29
CA ARG A 214 37.47 6.93 16.73
C ARG A 214 38.78 7.63 17.06
N ARG A 215 39.89 6.90 16.96
CA ARG A 215 41.23 7.50 17.08
C ARG A 215 41.63 8.12 15.75
N VAL A 216 42.08 9.37 15.77
CA VAL A 216 42.62 10.10 14.62
C VAL A 216 43.98 10.66 15.03
N ARG A 217 45.05 10.25 14.35
CA ARG A 217 46.44 10.63 14.66
C ARG A 217 47.12 11.15 13.39
N CYS A 218 47.92 12.20 13.52
CA CYS A 218 48.84 12.61 12.45
C CYS A 218 50.13 11.78 12.58
N LEU A 219 50.57 11.14 11.50
CA LEU A 219 51.77 10.31 11.47
C LEU A 219 52.75 10.84 10.41
N ASP A 220 54.05 10.72 10.66
CA ASP A 220 55.10 10.92 9.66
C ASP A 220 55.24 9.70 8.71
N ARG A 221 56.22 9.74 7.80
CA ARG A 221 56.46 8.65 6.83
C ARG A 221 56.86 7.33 7.51
N GLU A 222 57.56 7.42 8.63
CA GLU A 222 58.02 6.28 9.43
C GLU A 222 56.93 5.77 10.40
N GLY A 223 55.73 6.37 10.38
CA GLY A 223 54.58 5.97 11.20
C GLY A 223 54.64 6.49 12.64
N ARG A 224 55.56 7.39 12.97
CA ARG A 224 55.67 8.05 14.27
C ARG A 224 54.67 9.18 14.36
N ARG A 225 54.21 9.47 15.57
CA ARG A 225 53.21 10.50 15.82
C ARG A 225 53.82 11.88 15.60
N ALA A 226 53.23 12.66 14.69
CA ALA A 226 53.63 14.02 14.38
C ALA A 226 52.60 15.03 14.92
N ASN A 227 52.98 16.31 14.89
CA ASN A 227 52.07 17.38 15.29
C ASN A 227 50.90 17.51 14.30
N LYS A 228 49.70 17.82 14.81
CA LYS A 228 48.46 17.77 14.02
C LYS A 228 48.44 18.80 12.88
N GLU A 229 49.02 19.98 13.08
CA GLU A 229 49.00 21.09 12.12
C GLU A 229 49.71 20.71 10.82
N LEU A 230 50.70 19.81 10.90
CA LEU A 230 51.44 19.31 9.74
C LEU A 230 50.58 18.44 8.81
N CYS A 231 49.56 17.77 9.36
CA CYS A 231 48.56 17.05 8.56
C CYS A 231 47.42 17.95 8.11
N GLU A 232 47.03 18.96 8.91
CA GLU A 232 45.99 19.95 8.57
C GLU A 232 46.42 20.82 7.39
N ALA A 233 47.71 21.15 7.28
CA ALA A 233 48.26 21.88 6.14
C ALA A 233 48.10 21.17 4.78
N ASN A 234 47.91 19.84 4.78
CA ASN A 234 47.80 19.03 3.57
C ASN A 234 46.37 18.50 3.32
N SER A 235 45.53 18.43 4.35
CA SER A 235 44.22 17.76 4.28
C SER A 235 43.36 18.04 5.51
N ASP A 236 42.04 18.13 5.31
CA ASP A 236 41.09 18.29 6.40
C ASP A 236 41.14 17.13 7.39
N ARG A 237 41.05 17.47 8.67
CA ARG A 237 41.08 16.48 9.75
C ARG A 237 39.82 15.60 9.70
N PRO A 238 39.98 14.26 9.62
CA PRO A 238 38.83 13.35 9.65
C PRO A 238 38.03 13.46 10.95
N LYS A 239 36.69 13.42 10.85
CA LYS A 239 35.79 13.50 12.00
C LYS A 239 36.15 12.48 13.08
N ARG A 240 36.31 12.93 14.33
CA ARG A 240 36.64 12.08 15.49
C ARG A 240 35.41 11.47 16.16
N THR A 241 34.25 12.09 15.97
CA THR A 241 32.97 11.73 16.58
C THR A 241 31.89 11.75 15.51
N GLU A 242 30.93 10.84 15.62
CA GLU A 242 29.78 10.71 14.73
C GLU A 242 28.55 10.25 15.52
N SER A 243 27.35 10.65 15.10
CA SER A 243 26.10 10.18 15.68
C SER A 243 25.83 8.72 15.30
N CYS A 244 25.18 7.99 16.21
CA CYS A 244 24.70 6.63 16.03
C CYS A 244 23.29 6.50 16.61
N PHE A 245 22.49 5.60 16.04
CA PHE A 245 21.17 5.26 16.54
C PHE A 245 21.01 3.74 16.54
N LEU A 246 20.69 3.13 17.69
CA LEU A 246 20.65 1.67 17.83
C LEU A 246 19.22 1.10 17.86
N ARG A 247 18.34 1.61 18.73
CA ARG A 247 16.93 1.19 18.90
C ARG A 247 16.17 2.20 19.77
N ASN A 248 14.84 2.22 19.80
CA ASN A 248 14.10 3.15 20.68
C ASN A 248 14.34 2.84 22.18
N CYS A 249 14.27 3.87 23.06
CA CYS A 249 14.55 3.77 24.50
C CYS A 249 13.31 3.68 25.42
N LEU A 250 12.09 3.77 24.88
CA LEU A 250 10.86 3.68 25.67
C LEU A 250 10.13 2.38 25.34
N PRO A 251 9.54 1.70 26.34
CA PRO A 251 8.79 0.48 26.13
C PRO A 251 7.53 0.75 25.30
N GLY A 252 7.25 -0.11 24.33
CA GLY A 252 6.10 -0.02 23.42
C GLY A 252 4.80 -0.59 23.98
N ASP A 253 4.87 -1.42 25.02
CA ASP A 253 3.72 -2.02 25.69
C ASP A 253 4.03 -2.38 27.16
N CYS A 254 3.04 -2.95 27.86
CA CYS A 254 3.18 -3.37 29.25
C CYS A 254 4.19 -4.51 29.45
N ALA A 255 4.41 -5.37 28.46
CA ALA A 255 5.35 -6.48 28.55
C ALA A 255 6.80 -5.99 28.45
N GLU A 256 7.07 -5.06 27.53
CA GLU A 256 8.35 -4.37 27.43
C GLU A 256 8.61 -3.48 28.66
N LEU A 257 7.56 -2.84 29.19
CA LEU A 257 7.65 -2.03 30.41
C LEU A 257 8.04 -2.88 31.62
N LYS A 258 7.46 -4.08 31.75
CA LYS A 258 7.82 -5.05 32.78
C LYS A 258 9.28 -5.52 32.63
N ALA A 259 9.71 -5.86 31.43
CA ALA A 259 11.08 -6.29 31.17
C ALA A 259 12.13 -5.18 31.40
N TYR A 260 11.74 -3.92 31.19
CA TYR A 260 12.60 -2.76 31.38
C TYR A 260 12.80 -2.41 32.86
N ASN A 261 11.73 -2.46 33.67
CA ASN A 261 11.75 -2.09 35.09
C ASN A 261 11.65 -3.32 36.02
N ASN A 262 12.65 -4.20 35.97
CA ASN A 262 12.73 -5.44 36.76
C ASN A 262 12.65 -5.27 38.30
N HIS A 263 12.63 -4.04 38.84
CA HIS A 263 12.71 -3.82 40.28
C HIS A 263 11.58 -3.04 40.98
N VAL A 264 10.57 -2.47 40.30
CA VAL A 264 9.52 -1.68 41.03
C VAL A 264 8.08 -1.78 40.48
N ASN A 265 7.83 -2.18 39.23
CA ASN A 265 6.51 -1.97 38.62
C ASN A 265 5.70 -3.25 38.33
N ASN A 266 5.69 -4.24 39.24
CA ASN A 266 4.80 -5.40 39.14
C ASN A 266 3.35 -5.11 39.58
N VAL A 267 2.95 -3.84 39.57
CA VAL A 267 1.65 -3.37 40.06
C VAL A 267 0.79 -2.98 38.87
N ASP A 268 -0.45 -3.44 38.88
CA ASP A 268 -1.43 -3.02 37.87
C ASP A 268 -1.70 -1.53 37.99
N GLY A 269 -1.80 -0.83 36.87
CA GLY A 269 -1.90 0.62 36.91
C GLY A 269 -1.78 1.29 35.55
N ASN A 270 -1.83 2.62 35.58
CA ASN A 270 -1.66 3.44 34.39
C ASN A 270 -0.17 3.71 34.15
N TYR A 271 0.26 3.45 32.92
CA TYR A 271 1.63 3.64 32.49
C TYR A 271 1.66 4.35 31.13
N THR A 272 2.73 5.10 30.89
CA THR A 272 2.96 5.72 29.57
C THR A 272 3.90 4.84 28.75
N VAL A 273 3.44 4.42 27.58
CA VAL A 273 4.21 3.64 26.59
C VAL A 273 4.42 4.46 25.32
N LEU A 274 5.43 4.08 24.53
CA LEU A 274 5.77 4.77 23.28
C LEU A 274 5.40 3.93 22.06
N VAL A 275 4.40 4.37 21.31
CA VAL A 275 3.93 3.71 20.09
C VAL A 275 4.21 4.61 18.89
N ALA A 276 5.03 4.14 17.95
CA ALA A 276 5.42 4.88 16.74
C ALA A 276 5.97 6.31 17.02
N GLY A 277 6.61 6.52 18.18
CA GLY A 277 7.14 7.84 18.58
C GLY A 277 6.16 8.71 19.37
N PHE A 278 4.93 8.24 19.63
CA PHE A 278 3.90 8.95 20.40
C PHE A 278 3.70 8.33 21.77
N ARG A 279 3.52 9.17 22.79
CA ARG A 279 3.23 8.75 24.17
C ARG A 279 1.76 8.43 24.30
N ILE A 280 1.44 7.21 24.71
CA ILE A 280 0.07 6.73 24.93
C ILE A 280 -0.05 6.28 26.38
N ASN A 281 -1.13 6.69 27.05
CA ASN A 281 -1.45 6.24 28.40
C ASN A 281 -2.25 4.93 28.32
N VAL A 282 -1.73 3.88 28.93
CA VAL A 282 -2.30 2.53 28.91
C VAL A 282 -2.48 2.03 30.33
N TYR A 283 -3.45 1.14 30.53
CA TYR A 283 -3.57 0.39 31.77
C TYR A 283 -2.92 -0.99 31.59
N CYS A 284 -1.95 -1.28 32.43
CA CYS A 284 -1.31 -2.59 32.49
C CYS A 284 -1.99 -3.44 33.56
N HIS A 285 -2.43 -4.63 33.16
CA HIS A 285 -3.10 -5.60 34.02
C HIS A 285 -2.28 -6.90 34.09
N LEU A 286 -2.34 -7.60 35.23
CA LEU A 286 -1.54 -8.80 35.50
C LEU A 286 -0.03 -8.52 35.44
N MET A 287 0.41 -7.37 35.95
CA MET A 287 1.81 -6.99 36.03
C MET A 287 2.62 -7.88 36.97
N ASN A 288 1.97 -8.65 37.84
CA ASN A 288 2.58 -9.71 38.63
C ASN A 288 2.82 -11.02 37.82
N GLU A 289 2.08 -11.27 36.75
CA GLU A 289 2.17 -12.48 35.92
C GLU A 289 3.24 -12.40 34.83
N THR A 290 3.64 -13.54 34.26
CA THR A 290 4.69 -13.60 33.23
C THR A 290 4.39 -12.78 31.98
N LEU A 291 3.10 -12.59 31.63
CA LEU A 291 2.66 -11.84 30.46
C LEU A 291 1.57 -10.83 30.85
N PRO A 292 1.94 -9.57 31.16
CA PRO A 292 0.94 -8.54 31.44
C PRO A 292 0.14 -8.20 30.19
N ARG A 293 -1.09 -7.76 30.39
CA ARG A 293 -2.03 -7.38 29.34
C ARG A 293 -2.17 -5.87 29.28
N THR A 294 -2.20 -5.34 28.05
CA THR A 294 -2.32 -3.90 27.80
C THR A 294 -3.77 -3.55 27.46
N TYR A 295 -4.28 -2.51 28.11
CA TYR A 295 -5.62 -1.98 27.89
C TYR A 295 -5.57 -0.45 27.66
N ILE A 296 -6.53 0.05 26.89
CA ILE A 296 -6.81 1.49 26.79
C ILE A 296 -7.93 1.83 27.75
N ASN A 297 -7.75 2.88 28.55
CA ASN A 297 -8.81 3.43 29.38
C ASN A 297 -9.81 4.17 28.48
N VAL A 298 -11.09 3.86 28.62
CA VAL A 298 -12.17 4.46 27.84
C VAL A 298 -13.31 4.86 28.77
N ASP A 299 -14.15 5.80 28.34
CA ASP A 299 -15.34 6.18 29.09
C ASP A 299 -16.44 5.14 28.90
N SER A 300 -16.83 4.43 29.97
CA SER A 300 -17.88 3.44 29.90
C SER A 300 -19.21 4.04 29.47
N ALA A 301 -19.45 5.34 29.69
CA ALA A 301 -20.64 6.06 29.26
C ALA A 301 -20.84 6.00 27.73
N THR A 302 -19.77 6.12 26.96
CA THR A 302 -19.76 6.18 25.49
C THR A 302 -19.11 4.95 24.84
N ASN A 303 -18.75 3.93 25.62
CA ASN A 303 -18.15 2.71 25.11
C ASN A 303 -18.99 1.50 25.52
N PHE A 304 -19.88 1.09 24.63
CA PHE A 304 -20.81 -0.02 24.88
C PHE A 304 -21.16 -0.76 23.58
N ALA A 305 -21.65 -1.98 23.73
CA ALA A 305 -22.11 -2.84 22.66
C ALA A 305 -23.42 -3.52 23.10
N GLU A 306 -24.43 -3.51 22.23
CA GLU A 306 -25.77 -3.99 22.54
C GLU A 306 -26.38 -4.82 21.40
N VAL A 307 -26.91 -5.98 21.79
CA VAL A 307 -27.86 -6.73 20.97
C VAL A 307 -29.25 -6.52 21.55
N TYR A 308 -30.14 -5.86 20.80
CA TYR A 308 -31.48 -5.51 21.28
C TYR A 308 -32.41 -6.72 21.26
N GLY A 309 -33.02 -7.03 22.40
CA GLY A 309 -33.76 -8.28 22.62
C GLY A 309 -35.23 -8.27 22.24
N LYS A 310 -35.83 -7.15 21.81
CA LYS A 310 -37.27 -7.12 21.45
C LYS A 310 -37.49 -7.35 19.96
N ARG A 311 -38.63 -7.96 19.61
CA ARG A 311 -39.13 -8.13 18.24
C ARG A 311 -40.52 -7.50 18.09
N LEU A 312 -40.75 -6.76 17.00
CA LEU A 312 -42.07 -6.21 16.69
C LEU A 312 -43.09 -7.33 16.41
N LEU A 313 -44.32 -7.18 16.91
CA LEU A 313 -45.44 -8.05 16.54
C LEU A 313 -45.74 -7.96 15.03
N TYR A 314 -45.51 -6.79 14.44
CA TYR A 314 -45.66 -6.54 13.00
C TYR A 314 -44.27 -6.32 12.37
N PRO A 315 -43.58 -7.39 11.94
CA PRO A 315 -42.17 -7.34 11.55
C PRO A 315 -41.90 -6.52 10.28
N PHE A 316 -42.90 -6.17 9.48
CA PHE A 316 -42.72 -5.38 8.26
C PHE A 316 -42.91 -3.86 8.48
N THR A 317 -42.88 -3.41 9.73
CA THR A 317 -43.06 -2.00 10.10
C THR A 317 -41.82 -1.43 10.77
N CYS A 318 -41.65 -0.11 10.70
CA CYS A 318 -40.65 0.64 11.46
C CYS A 318 -41.33 1.80 12.21
N PRO A 319 -41.85 1.55 13.43
CA PRO A 319 -42.50 2.58 14.22
C PRO A 319 -41.56 3.74 14.55
N HIS A 320 -42.13 4.92 14.81
CA HIS A 320 -41.40 6.10 15.28
C HIS A 320 -40.16 6.50 14.45
N ASN A 321 -40.17 6.23 13.14
CA ASN A 321 -39.04 6.48 12.22
C ASN A 321 -37.73 5.85 12.72
N GLY A 322 -37.81 4.66 13.35
CA GLY A 322 -36.65 3.92 13.83
C GLY A 322 -36.08 4.41 15.17
N ARG A 323 -36.71 5.41 15.81
CA ARG A 323 -36.34 5.80 17.18
C ARG A 323 -36.73 4.72 18.17
N ARG A 324 -35.79 4.37 19.06
CA ARG A 324 -36.03 3.38 20.12
C ARG A 324 -37.18 3.82 21.01
N ASN A 325 -38.17 2.96 21.14
CA ASN A 325 -39.29 3.11 22.07
C ASN A 325 -39.56 1.75 22.73
N ASP A 326 -39.26 1.64 24.02
CA ASP A 326 -39.42 0.39 24.76
C ASP A 326 -40.89 0.06 25.07
N SER A 327 -41.82 1.00 24.86
CA SER A 327 -43.27 0.80 24.94
C SER A 327 -43.91 0.35 23.61
N CYS A 328 -43.13 -0.22 22.69
CA CYS A 328 -43.63 -0.75 21.43
C CYS A 328 -44.62 -1.91 21.60
N LEU A 329 -45.45 -2.16 20.57
CA LEU A 329 -46.20 -3.41 20.39
C LEU A 329 -45.23 -4.51 19.93
N CYS A 330 -44.42 -4.98 20.86
CA CYS A 330 -43.31 -5.90 20.64
C CYS A 330 -43.29 -6.98 21.73
N THR A 331 -42.76 -8.14 21.39
CA THR A 331 -42.49 -9.23 22.33
C THR A 331 -41.01 -9.27 22.65
N ASP A 332 -40.67 -9.82 23.81
CA ASP A 332 -39.30 -10.27 24.04
C ASP A 332 -39.01 -11.38 23.02
N ASP A 333 -37.95 -11.22 22.24
CA ASP A 333 -37.63 -12.15 21.17
C ASP A 333 -37.05 -13.46 21.71
N GLY A 334 -36.67 -13.50 23.00
CA GLY A 334 -35.99 -14.66 23.59
C GLY A 334 -34.69 -15.01 22.86
N SER A 335 -34.14 -14.07 22.07
CA SER A 335 -32.87 -14.27 21.39
C SER A 335 -31.81 -14.46 22.47
N ALA A 336 -31.25 -15.67 22.55
CA ALA A 336 -30.18 -16.02 23.49
C ALA A 336 -28.92 -15.14 23.32
N MET A 337 -28.90 -14.29 22.28
CA MET A 337 -27.82 -13.36 21.96
C MET A 337 -28.08 -11.93 22.44
N ALA A 338 -29.24 -11.62 23.02
CA ALA A 338 -29.53 -10.29 23.56
C ALA A 338 -28.63 -9.98 24.76
N GLY A 339 -28.14 -8.74 24.84
CA GLY A 339 -27.30 -8.30 25.93
C GLY A 339 -26.78 -6.88 25.76
N LEU A 340 -26.25 -6.30 26.85
CA LEU A 340 -25.61 -4.99 26.87
C LEU A 340 -24.32 -5.05 27.69
N SER A 341 -23.19 -4.82 27.03
CA SER A 341 -21.87 -4.72 27.67
C SER A 341 -21.33 -3.31 27.58
N ARG A 342 -20.87 -2.75 28.70
CA ARG A 342 -20.21 -1.43 28.80
C ARG A 342 -18.77 -1.60 29.21
N PHE A 343 -17.85 -0.86 28.59
CA PHE A 343 -16.42 -1.10 28.72
C PHE A 343 -15.76 0.08 29.42
N SER A 344 -15.07 -0.15 30.53
CA SER A 344 -14.24 0.87 31.18
C SER A 344 -12.78 0.84 30.69
N LYS A 345 -12.36 -0.32 30.19
CA LYS A 345 -11.08 -0.51 29.51
C LYS A 345 -11.25 -1.50 28.39
N VAL A 346 -10.52 -1.29 27.31
CA VAL A 346 -10.60 -2.12 26.11
C VAL A 346 -9.22 -2.70 25.82
N ARG A 347 -9.16 -4.02 25.64
CA ARG A 347 -7.88 -4.70 25.42
C ARG A 347 -7.31 -4.36 24.06
N VAL A 348 -6.02 -4.01 24.04
CA VAL A 348 -5.33 -3.57 22.84
C VAL A 348 -4.04 -4.33 22.63
N ASP A 349 -3.74 -4.59 21.36
CA ASP A 349 -2.43 -4.98 20.87
C ASP A 349 -1.83 -3.76 20.18
N LEU A 350 -0.91 -3.07 20.86
CA LEU A 350 -0.23 -1.88 20.34
C LEU A 350 0.86 -2.21 19.33
N HIS A 351 1.28 -3.46 19.23
CA HIS A 351 2.22 -3.89 18.20
C HIS A 351 1.51 -4.04 16.84
N ASN A 352 0.34 -4.69 16.85
CA ASN A 352 -0.48 -4.89 15.66
C ASN A 352 -1.51 -3.77 15.44
N MET A 353 -1.60 -2.81 16.36
CA MET A 353 -2.56 -1.71 16.39
C MET A 353 -4.01 -2.21 16.23
N LYS A 354 -4.41 -3.16 17.07
CA LYS A 354 -5.75 -3.77 17.05
C LYS A 354 -6.38 -3.82 18.42
N ILE A 355 -7.68 -3.62 18.45
CA ILE A 355 -8.52 -3.85 19.63
C ILE A 355 -9.01 -5.30 19.62
N ASN A 356 -8.87 -5.98 20.75
CA ASN A 356 -9.49 -7.28 20.96
C ASN A 356 -10.93 -7.07 21.44
N ILE A 357 -11.88 -7.28 20.53
CA ILE A 357 -13.30 -7.03 20.78
C ILE A 357 -13.96 -8.06 21.70
N GLY A 358 -13.36 -9.24 21.88
CA GLY A 358 -13.92 -10.32 22.70
C GLY A 358 -13.32 -10.41 24.11
N ASP A 359 -12.55 -9.40 24.53
CA ASP A 359 -12.05 -9.35 25.91
C ASP A 359 -13.01 -8.55 26.79
N HIS A 360 -13.65 -9.25 27.73
CA HIS A 360 -14.65 -8.69 28.64
C HIS A 360 -14.09 -8.42 30.05
N THR A 361 -12.76 -8.47 30.24
CA THR A 361 -12.13 -8.40 31.57
C THR A 361 -12.50 -7.12 32.35
N PHE A 362 -12.68 -6.00 31.64
CA PHE A 362 -13.09 -4.71 32.21
C PHE A 362 -14.44 -4.22 31.62
N ALA A 363 -15.28 -5.17 31.24
CA ALA A 363 -16.63 -4.94 30.76
C ALA A 363 -17.65 -5.27 31.87
N GLU A 364 -18.72 -4.48 31.95
CA GLU A 364 -19.87 -4.74 32.80
C GLU A 364 -21.07 -5.09 31.90
N THR A 365 -21.64 -6.28 32.11
CA THR A 365 -22.84 -6.73 31.39
C THR A 365 -24.07 -6.47 32.24
N HIS A 366 -24.92 -5.55 31.80
CA HIS A 366 -26.09 -5.12 32.57
C HIS A 366 -27.24 -6.13 32.52
N PHE A 367 -27.42 -6.77 31.37
CA PHE A 367 -28.41 -7.81 31.15
C PHE A 367 -27.98 -8.72 29.99
N GLY A 368 -28.50 -9.94 29.95
CA GLY A 368 -28.27 -10.88 28.86
C GLY A 368 -26.83 -11.40 28.82
N ILE A 369 -26.32 -11.62 27.61
CA ILE A 369 -24.97 -12.14 27.37
C ILE A 369 -23.93 -11.03 27.18
N GLU A 370 -22.65 -11.39 27.28
CA GLU A 370 -21.55 -10.50 26.93
C GLU A 370 -21.55 -10.21 25.41
N VAL A 371 -21.66 -8.92 25.06
CA VAL A 371 -21.66 -8.47 23.67
C VAL A 371 -20.29 -7.91 23.31
N PRO A 372 -19.60 -8.44 22.27
CA PRO A 372 -18.26 -7.99 21.89
C PRO A 372 -18.19 -6.50 21.55
N TYR A 373 -17.08 -5.86 21.91
CA TYR A 373 -16.88 -4.42 21.71
C TYR A 373 -16.97 -4.02 20.22
N GLY A 374 -17.68 -2.93 19.94
CA GLY A 374 -17.90 -2.46 18.58
C GLY A 374 -18.80 -3.38 17.74
N THR A 375 -19.61 -4.24 18.34
CA THR A 375 -20.61 -5.08 17.65
C THR A 375 -22.02 -4.74 18.14
N ALA A 376 -23.01 -4.96 17.29
CA ALA A 376 -24.41 -4.79 17.64
C ALA A 376 -25.32 -5.65 16.76
N GLY A 377 -26.55 -5.86 17.20
CA GLY A 377 -27.55 -6.57 16.42
C GLY A 377 -28.93 -6.53 17.02
N ASP A 378 -29.91 -7.02 16.28
CA ASP A 378 -31.27 -7.25 16.76
C ASP A 378 -32.05 -8.17 15.82
N CYS A 379 -33.21 -8.58 16.29
CA CYS A 379 -34.25 -9.23 15.50
C CYS A 379 -35.52 -8.38 15.43
N TYR A 380 -35.39 -7.04 15.45
CA TYR A 380 -36.48 -6.13 15.74
C TYR A 380 -37.51 -6.04 14.61
N SER A 381 -37.03 -5.93 13.37
CA SER A 381 -37.85 -5.68 12.19
C SER A 381 -37.25 -6.29 10.92
N ALA A 382 -38.08 -6.75 10.00
CA ALA A 382 -37.69 -7.28 8.69
C ALA A 382 -37.47 -6.19 7.61
N VAL A 383 -37.68 -4.93 7.95
CA VAL A 383 -37.35 -3.76 7.12
C VAL A 383 -36.13 -3.02 7.69
N ASP A 384 -35.61 -2.01 6.98
CA ASP A 384 -34.47 -1.18 7.40
C ASP A 384 -34.79 -0.35 8.66
N CYS A 385 -34.71 -0.99 9.82
CA CYS A 385 -35.08 -0.43 11.13
C CYS A 385 -34.24 -1.02 12.29
N PRO A 386 -32.91 -0.91 12.23
CA PRO A 386 -32.04 -1.45 13.28
C PRO A 386 -32.23 -0.70 14.62
N GLN A 387 -32.27 -1.46 15.71
CA GLN A 387 -32.34 -1.03 17.11
C GLN A 387 -31.10 -1.42 17.91
N GLY A 388 -30.38 -2.47 17.52
CA GLY A 388 -29.07 -2.81 18.09
C GLY A 388 -28.10 -1.65 17.90
N ARG A 389 -27.26 -1.39 18.91
CA ARG A 389 -26.38 -0.22 18.91
C ARG A 389 -25.04 -0.49 19.59
N PHE A 390 -24.00 0.17 19.09
CA PHE A 390 -22.71 0.24 19.76
C PHE A 390 -22.11 1.63 19.61
N GLU A 391 -21.21 1.97 20.53
CA GLU A 391 -20.38 3.15 20.44
C GLU A 391 -18.93 2.79 20.78
N VAL A 392 -18.02 3.19 19.88
CA VAL A 392 -16.57 3.10 20.03
C VAL A 392 -16.06 4.52 20.11
N ASP A 393 -15.66 4.95 21.31
CA ASP A 393 -15.19 6.30 21.57
C ASP A 393 -13.78 6.26 22.17
N LEU A 394 -12.80 6.54 21.30
CA LEU A 394 -11.37 6.56 21.61
C LEU A 394 -10.85 7.99 21.83
N ARG A 395 -11.74 8.98 21.93
CA ARG A 395 -11.32 10.37 22.12
C ARG A 395 -10.53 10.54 23.41
N GLY A 396 -9.48 11.36 23.36
CA GLY A 396 -8.60 11.62 24.50
C GLY A 396 -7.55 10.53 24.76
N THR A 397 -7.61 9.41 24.03
CA THR A 397 -6.61 8.34 24.13
C THR A 397 -5.43 8.55 23.18
N GLY A 398 -5.56 9.46 22.20
CA GLY A 398 -4.56 9.65 21.14
C GLY A 398 -4.64 8.60 20.03
N LEU A 399 -5.70 7.80 19.99
CA LEU A 399 -5.95 6.74 19.02
C LEU A 399 -7.23 7.04 18.23
N ARG A 400 -7.28 6.54 17.00
CA ARG A 400 -8.46 6.58 16.13
C ARG A 400 -8.58 5.26 15.37
N VAL A 401 -9.77 4.96 14.86
CA VAL A 401 -10.00 3.81 13.99
C VAL A 401 -9.58 4.16 12.56
N VAL A 402 -8.97 3.21 11.85
CA VAL A 402 -8.49 3.43 10.47
C VAL A 402 -9.63 3.76 9.49
N ASP A 403 -9.30 4.56 8.48
CA ASP A 403 -10.29 5.14 7.55
C ASP A 403 -10.98 4.09 6.66
N ASP A 404 -10.28 3.02 6.30
CA ASP A 404 -10.75 1.98 5.38
C ASP A 404 -11.43 0.79 6.11
N LEU A 405 -11.59 0.86 7.43
CA LEU A 405 -12.28 -0.16 8.20
C LEU A 405 -13.80 -0.11 7.94
N ARG A 406 -14.43 -1.27 7.80
CA ARG A 406 -15.87 -1.39 7.60
C ARG A 406 -16.47 -2.35 8.62
N TRP A 407 -17.73 -2.08 8.98
CA TRP A 407 -18.57 -3.05 9.64
C TRP A 407 -19.26 -3.89 8.58
N ILE A 408 -19.24 -5.20 8.77
CA ILE A 408 -19.83 -6.17 7.87
C ILE A 408 -21.10 -6.69 8.51
N ASP A 409 -22.18 -6.63 7.76
CA ASP A 409 -23.46 -7.19 8.17
C ASP A 409 -23.45 -8.71 8.07
N GLN A 410 -24.07 -9.36 9.04
CA GLN A 410 -24.16 -10.82 9.15
C GLN A 410 -25.60 -11.20 9.48
N GLY A 411 -26.17 -12.10 8.69
CA GLY A 411 -27.56 -12.55 8.84
C GLY A 411 -28.37 -12.36 7.55
N HIS A 412 -29.67 -12.61 7.61
CA HIS A 412 -30.57 -12.44 6.48
C HIS A 412 -31.34 -11.12 6.61
N ARG A 413 -31.34 -10.29 5.55
CA ARG A 413 -32.00 -8.96 5.54
C ARG A 413 -31.55 -8.06 6.69
N THR A 414 -30.24 -8.00 6.86
CA THR A 414 -29.54 -7.14 7.81
C THR A 414 -29.41 -5.73 7.26
N SER A 415 -29.50 -4.75 8.13
CA SER A 415 -29.13 -3.37 7.83
C SER A 415 -28.22 -2.83 8.92
N SER A 416 -27.18 -2.11 8.52
CA SER A 416 -26.39 -1.30 9.43
C SER A 416 -26.22 0.14 8.96
N ARG A 417 -26.08 1.02 9.93
CA ARG A 417 -25.74 2.43 9.74
C ARG A 417 -24.58 2.77 10.67
N ILE A 418 -23.45 3.14 10.07
CA ILE A 418 -22.24 3.49 10.80
C ILE A 418 -21.96 4.98 10.63
N GLU A 419 -21.94 5.70 11.73
CA GLU A 419 -21.66 7.13 11.82
C GLU A 419 -20.25 7.33 12.38
N ARG A 420 -19.43 8.09 11.65
CA ARG A 420 -18.03 8.37 12.00
C ARG A 420 -17.88 9.86 12.28
N SER A 421 -17.24 10.20 13.40
CA SER A 421 -17.01 11.59 13.82
C SER A 421 -15.63 11.75 14.46
N ASP A 422 -15.23 12.99 14.75
CA ASP A 422 -13.99 13.32 15.45
C ASP A 422 -12.74 12.66 14.81
N ASN A 423 -12.57 12.77 13.50
CA ASN A 423 -11.46 12.17 12.75
C ASN A 423 -11.36 10.64 12.91
N ASN A 424 -12.50 9.94 12.96
CA ASN A 424 -12.60 8.50 13.22
C ASN A 424 -12.17 8.08 14.64
N ALA A 425 -12.07 9.00 15.59
CA ALA A 425 -11.90 8.68 17.01
C ALA A 425 -13.22 8.22 17.66
N ARG A 426 -14.36 8.60 17.08
CA ARG A 426 -15.69 8.22 17.57
C ARG A 426 -16.52 7.58 16.47
N ILE A 427 -17.04 6.39 16.75
CA ILE A 427 -17.88 5.61 15.84
C ILE A 427 -19.13 5.16 16.57
N ILE A 428 -20.29 5.50 16.00
CA ILE A 428 -21.60 5.03 16.46
C ILE A 428 -22.14 4.10 15.39
N GLY A 429 -22.62 2.92 15.78
CA GLY A 429 -23.24 2.00 14.85
C GLY A 429 -24.61 1.57 15.31
N TYR A 430 -25.52 1.48 14.34
CA TYR A 430 -26.86 0.91 14.49
C TYR A 430 -26.93 -0.32 13.60
N CYS A 431 -27.23 -1.49 14.16
CA CYS A 431 -27.17 -2.75 13.44
C CYS A 431 -28.32 -3.67 13.84
N GLY A 432 -28.91 -4.33 12.85
CA GLY A 432 -30.14 -5.06 13.08
C GLY A 432 -30.79 -5.61 11.83
N GLY A 433 -32.08 -5.93 11.95
CA GLY A 433 -32.91 -6.44 10.86
C GLY A 433 -33.66 -7.71 11.28
N TYR A 434 -33.83 -8.64 10.33
CA TYR A 434 -34.47 -9.93 10.61
C TYR A 434 -33.46 -10.91 11.23
N CYS A 435 -33.10 -10.66 12.49
CA CYS A 435 -32.00 -11.31 13.20
C CYS A 435 -30.63 -11.04 12.57
N GLY A 436 -30.37 -9.75 12.41
CA GLY A 436 -29.13 -9.24 11.86
C GLY A 436 -28.17 -8.74 12.92
N GLN A 437 -26.88 -8.89 12.67
CA GLN A 437 -25.82 -8.27 13.45
C GLN A 437 -24.79 -7.63 12.54
N CYS A 438 -24.00 -6.71 13.09
CA CYS A 438 -22.82 -6.19 12.42
C CYS A 438 -21.62 -6.31 13.34
N SER A 439 -20.45 -6.50 12.74
CA SER A 439 -19.18 -6.47 13.45
C SER A 439 -18.11 -5.83 12.57
N PRO A 440 -16.99 -5.36 13.15
CA PRO A 440 -15.82 -5.02 12.35
C PRO A 440 -15.45 -6.19 11.44
N ASP A 441 -14.90 -5.88 10.26
CA ASP A 441 -14.48 -6.87 9.26
C ASP A 441 -13.74 -8.04 9.91
N LYS A 442 -14.22 -9.27 9.70
CA LYS A 442 -13.72 -10.48 10.36
C LYS A 442 -12.23 -10.75 10.11
N TYR A 443 -11.70 -10.33 8.95
CA TYR A 443 -10.31 -10.54 8.57
C TYR A 443 -9.41 -9.39 9.03
N LYS A 444 -9.91 -8.15 8.96
CA LYS A 444 -9.14 -6.98 9.44
C LYS A 444 -9.18 -6.85 10.96
N GLY A 445 -10.33 -7.07 11.58
CA GLY A 445 -10.62 -6.77 12.98
C GLY A 445 -10.78 -5.27 13.24
N LEU A 446 -10.93 -4.87 14.50
CA LEU A 446 -11.02 -3.45 14.88
C LEU A 446 -9.60 -2.83 14.92
N VAL A 447 -9.14 -2.36 13.76
CA VAL A 447 -7.81 -1.76 13.58
C VAL A 447 -7.83 -0.28 13.94
N ILE A 448 -6.82 0.14 14.70
CA ILE A 448 -6.63 1.52 15.15
C ILE A 448 -5.28 2.07 14.64
N GLU A 449 -5.10 3.38 14.74
CA GLU A 449 -3.85 4.06 14.46
C GLU A 449 -3.68 5.28 15.39
N VAL A 450 -2.48 5.84 15.43
CA VAL A 450 -2.20 7.03 16.23
C VAL A 450 -2.85 8.25 15.60
N ASP A 451 -3.61 9.00 16.39
CA ASP A 451 -4.19 10.28 15.97
C ASP A 451 -3.32 11.44 16.44
N GLN A 452 -2.51 11.97 15.52
CA GLN A 452 -1.60 13.10 15.79
C GLN A 452 -2.33 14.42 16.07
N LYS A 453 -3.65 14.51 15.79
CA LYS A 453 -4.46 15.71 15.99
C LYS A 453 -5.11 15.77 17.37
N GLN A 454 -5.22 14.62 18.06
CA GLN A 454 -5.69 14.59 19.44
C GLN A 454 -4.57 15.07 20.36
N LYS A 455 -4.77 16.21 21.02
CA LYS A 455 -3.87 16.61 22.12
C LYS A 455 -4.13 15.67 23.29
N PRO A 456 -3.11 14.99 23.85
CA PRO A 456 -3.31 14.22 25.07
C PRO A 456 -3.79 15.18 26.16
N SER A 457 -4.92 14.86 26.78
CA SER A 457 -5.39 15.56 27.97
C SER A 457 -4.39 15.28 29.10
N ILE A 458 -3.46 16.22 29.29
CA ILE A 458 -2.59 16.26 30.46
C ILE A 458 -3.53 16.59 31.64
N GLY A 459 -3.99 15.56 32.33
CA GLY A 459 -4.66 15.72 33.61
C GLY A 459 -3.67 16.32 34.60
N ILE A 460 -3.90 17.58 34.97
CA ILE A 460 -3.31 18.19 36.17
C ILE A 460 -4.13 17.61 37.34
N GLY A 461 -3.51 16.77 38.15
CA GLY A 461 -4.06 16.20 39.37
C GLY A 461 -2.92 15.90 40.32
#